data_AF-A0A6J4S5F1-F1
#
_entry.id   AF-A0A6J4S5F1-F1
#
_cell.length_a   1.000
_cell.length_b   1.000
_cell.length_c   1.000
_cell.angle_alpha   90.00
_cell.angle_beta   90.00
_cell.angle_gamma   90.00
#
_symmetry.space_group_name_H-M   'P 1'
#
loop_
_entity.id
_entity.type
_entity.pdbx_description
1 polymer ?
#
loop_
_entity_poly.entity_id
_entity_poly.type
_entity_poly.pdbx_seq_one_letter_code
_entity_poly.pdbx_strand_id
1 'polypeptide(L)'
;ARSLFQKLVETRLATGEPYIIFIDQVNRSMPKHHRDLGLKVTTSNLCSEITLPTGKDHLGADRTAVCCLSSLNLETWDQWNGDKQFIEDIMRFLDNVLSDYIARAPDEMARAKYSAERERSVGLGVMGFHSFLQARNIPFEGAMAKSWNLRIFKHIRAQVDEASMMLANERGPCPDAADMGVMERFSCKMAIAPTASISIIAGGTSACIEPIPGNIYTHKTLSGSFSIKNPYLERLLVEKSKDSANVWNSILEQGGSVQHLDFLTQEEKDVFKTSFEIDQRWLLELSADRTPFIDQAQSLNLFIPADVDKWDLMMLHFRAWELGIKSLYYLRSKSVQRAGFAGGVEADNTPELKEIQLAPTTDYDECLACQ
;
A
#
# COMPACT_ATOMS: atom_id res chain seq x y z
N ALA A 1 12.90 24.24 12.87
CA ALA A 1 12.54 23.53 11.63
C ALA A 1 13.51 22.39 11.31
N ARG A 2 14.77 22.66 10.91
CA ARG A 2 15.74 21.61 10.55
C ARG A 2 15.98 20.56 11.64
N SER A 3 16.16 20.97 12.90
CA SER A 3 16.34 20.06 14.03
C SER A 3 15.14 19.12 14.25
N LEU A 4 13.92 19.64 14.10
CA LEU A 4 12.70 18.85 14.22
C LEU A 4 12.58 17.83 13.08
N PHE A 5 12.90 18.24 11.84
CA PHE A 5 12.90 17.34 10.69
C PHE A 5 13.95 16.24 10.82
N GLN A 6 15.16 16.58 11.28
CA GLN A 6 16.18 15.58 11.60
C GLN A 6 15.67 14.59 12.65
N LYS A 7 15.12 15.09 13.77
CA LYS A 7 14.57 14.22 14.82
C LYS A 7 13.46 13.32 14.29
N LEU A 8 12.56 13.84 13.46
CA LEU A 8 11.49 13.07 12.80
C LEU A 8 12.05 11.90 11.99
N VAL A 9 13.04 12.18 11.14
CA VAL A 9 13.65 11.18 10.25
C VAL A 9 14.48 10.15 11.04
N GLU A 10 15.24 10.59 12.06
CA GLU A 10 15.96 9.69 12.96
C GLU A 10 15.02 8.79 13.79
N THR A 11 13.87 9.32 14.22
CA THR A 11 12.84 8.51 14.90
C THR A 11 12.27 7.46 13.95
N ARG A 12 11.91 7.86 12.71
CA ARG A 12 11.45 6.92 11.67
C ARG A 12 12.48 5.83 11.38
N LEU A 13 13.77 6.15 11.35
CA LEU A 13 14.82 5.16 11.16
C LEU A 13 14.89 4.14 12.32
N ALA A 14 14.64 4.60 13.55
CA ALA A 14 14.76 3.79 14.76
C ALA A 14 13.51 2.92 15.03
N THR A 15 12.31 3.43 14.75
CA THR A 15 11.05 2.77 15.12
C THR A 15 10.18 2.39 13.92
N GLY A 16 10.51 2.86 12.73
CA GLY A 16 9.66 2.79 11.53
C GLY A 16 8.58 3.87 11.47
N GLU A 17 8.43 4.67 12.53
CA GLU A 17 7.36 5.63 12.76
C GLU A 17 7.91 6.98 13.28
N PRO A 18 7.17 8.09 13.22
CA PRO A 18 5.77 8.22 12.81
C PRO A 18 5.59 8.24 11.29
N TYR A 19 4.38 7.92 10.83
CA TYR A 19 3.97 8.15 9.44
C TYR A 19 4.00 9.64 9.12
N ILE A 20 4.14 9.97 7.83
CA ILE A 20 4.13 11.35 7.35
C ILE A 20 2.97 11.51 6.38
N ILE A 21 2.09 12.47 6.66
CA ILE A 21 1.02 12.88 5.77
C ILE A 21 1.30 14.29 5.30
N PHE A 22 1.42 14.49 3.99
CA PHE A 22 1.64 15.80 3.39
C PHE A 22 0.31 16.52 3.21
N ILE A 23 -0.22 17.07 4.31
CA ILE A 23 -1.61 17.52 4.42
C ILE A 23 -2.01 18.59 3.39
N ASP A 24 -1.09 19.48 3.01
CA ASP A 24 -1.33 20.49 1.97
C ASP A 24 -1.50 19.84 0.60
N GLN A 25 -0.75 18.78 0.30
CA GLN A 25 -0.85 18.04 -0.95
C GLN A 25 -2.14 17.22 -0.98
N VAL A 26 -2.50 16.59 0.13
CA VAL A 26 -3.77 15.90 0.30
C VAL A 26 -4.94 16.84 0.02
N ASN A 27 -5.05 17.97 0.74
CA ASN A 27 -6.16 18.89 0.56
C ASN A 27 -6.18 19.54 -0.83
N ARG A 28 -5.02 19.85 -1.43
CA ARG A 28 -4.94 20.37 -2.80
C ARG A 28 -5.41 19.38 -3.84
N SER A 29 -5.26 18.07 -3.61
CA SER A 29 -5.59 17.01 -4.57
C SER A 29 -6.96 16.35 -4.36
N MET A 30 -7.72 16.77 -3.34
CA MET A 30 -9.08 16.27 -3.10
C MET A 30 -10.00 16.42 -4.33
N PRO A 31 -11.09 15.66 -4.42
CA PRO A 31 -12.11 15.91 -5.43
C PRO A 31 -12.59 17.38 -5.41
N LYS A 32 -12.89 17.93 -6.59
CA LYS A 32 -13.24 19.35 -6.72
C LYS A 32 -14.50 19.69 -5.91
N HIS A 33 -15.54 18.86 -5.96
CA HIS A 33 -16.78 19.08 -5.21
C HIS A 33 -16.55 19.08 -3.70
N HIS A 34 -15.66 18.22 -3.18
CA HIS A 34 -15.25 18.27 -1.77
C HIS A 34 -14.58 19.59 -1.38
N ARG A 35 -13.65 20.10 -2.21
CA ARG A 35 -13.01 21.40 -1.97
C ARG A 35 -14.02 22.55 -2.03
N ASP A 36 -14.92 22.53 -3.00
CA ASP A 36 -15.92 23.57 -3.20
C ASP A 36 -16.96 23.61 -2.06
N LEU A 37 -17.28 22.43 -1.47
CA LEU A 37 -18.08 22.31 -0.24
C LEU A 37 -17.32 22.75 1.03
N GLY A 38 -16.04 23.12 0.92
CA GLY A 38 -15.22 23.51 2.07
C GLY A 38 -14.83 22.36 2.99
N LEU A 39 -14.96 21.11 2.55
CA LEU A 39 -14.50 19.95 3.30
C LEU A 39 -12.98 19.96 3.43
N LYS A 40 -12.47 19.43 4.55
CA LYS A 40 -11.04 19.38 4.84
C LYS A 40 -10.64 18.02 5.37
N VAL A 41 -9.50 17.54 4.88
CA VAL A 41 -8.81 16.38 5.46
C VAL A 41 -7.83 16.91 6.49
N THR A 42 -7.93 16.41 7.71
CA THR A 42 -7.07 16.80 8.85
C THR A 42 -6.17 15.67 9.33
N THR A 43 -6.49 14.43 8.96
CA THR A 43 -5.76 13.21 9.33
C THR A 43 -5.90 12.16 8.23
N SER A 44 -5.10 11.10 8.32
CA SER A 44 -5.28 9.85 7.57
C SER A 44 -5.83 8.75 8.50
N ASN A 45 -6.07 7.55 7.96
CA ASN A 45 -6.32 6.32 8.73
C ASN A 45 -5.01 5.65 9.22
N LEU A 46 -5.18 4.47 9.83
CA LEU A 46 -4.11 3.61 10.36
C LEU A 46 -3.04 3.25 9.34
N CYS A 47 -3.38 3.09 8.06
CA CYS A 47 -2.46 2.64 7.02
C CYS A 47 -1.98 3.76 6.08
N SER A 48 -2.33 5.02 6.35
CA SER A 48 -1.90 6.23 5.62
C SER A 48 -2.38 6.38 4.16
N GLU A 49 -3.32 5.56 3.69
CA GLU A 49 -3.90 5.60 2.33
C GLU A 49 -5.24 6.34 2.25
N ILE A 50 -6.00 6.40 3.35
CA ILE A 50 -7.32 7.03 3.38
C ILE A 50 -7.19 8.47 3.81
N THR A 51 -7.66 9.36 2.95
CA THR A 51 -7.59 10.82 3.14
C THR A 51 -8.97 11.43 2.92
N LEU A 52 -9.92 11.01 3.76
CA LEU A 52 -11.30 11.46 3.72
C LEU A 52 -11.56 12.58 4.74
N PRO A 53 -12.51 13.49 4.47
CA PRO A 53 -12.87 14.56 5.40
C PRO A 53 -13.39 14.03 6.74
N THR A 54 -12.98 14.65 7.84
CA THR A 54 -13.48 14.33 9.19
C THR A 54 -13.76 15.60 9.98
N GLY A 55 -14.57 15.48 11.03
CA GLY A 55 -15.00 16.62 11.85
C GLY A 55 -16.24 17.31 11.27
N LYS A 56 -16.52 18.52 11.75
CA LYS A 56 -17.73 19.27 11.41
C LYS A 56 -17.69 19.77 9.97
N ASP A 57 -18.73 19.47 9.20
CA ASP A 57 -18.85 19.87 7.80
C ASP A 57 -19.62 21.18 7.60
N HIS A 58 -19.85 21.55 6.33
CA HIS A 58 -20.57 22.75 5.92
C HIS A 58 -22.06 22.76 6.31
N LEU A 59 -22.64 21.61 6.64
CA LEU A 59 -24.02 21.47 7.15
C LEU A 59 -24.06 21.48 8.67
N GLY A 60 -22.89 21.57 9.32
CA GLY A 60 -22.77 21.56 10.77
C GLY A 60 -22.87 20.17 11.39
N ALA A 61 -22.80 19.11 10.58
CA ALA A 61 -22.82 17.73 11.04
C ALA A 61 -21.39 17.19 11.25
N ASP A 62 -21.20 16.36 12.27
CA ASP A 62 -19.89 15.76 12.54
C ASP A 62 -19.67 14.48 11.72
N ARG A 63 -18.60 14.48 10.93
CA ARG A 63 -18.18 13.33 10.10
C ARG A 63 -17.15 12.47 10.80
N THR A 64 -17.29 11.17 10.59
CA THR A 64 -16.25 10.17 10.87
C THR A 64 -16.07 9.36 9.58
N ALA A 65 -14.87 9.39 9.00
CA ALA A 65 -14.59 8.69 7.76
C ALA A 65 -14.75 7.17 7.91
N VAL A 66 -15.29 6.53 6.87
CA VAL A 66 -15.43 5.08 6.77
C VAL A 66 -14.69 4.60 5.53
N CYS A 67 -14.10 3.42 5.63
CA CYS A 67 -13.31 2.84 4.55
C CYS A 67 -13.92 1.50 4.10
N CYS A 68 -14.17 1.37 2.79
CA CYS A 68 -14.53 0.11 2.15
C CYS A 68 -13.54 -0.15 1.01
N LEU A 69 -12.84 -1.29 1.07
CA LEU A 69 -11.66 -1.56 0.25
C LEU A 69 -11.80 -2.85 -0.56
N SER A 70 -11.21 -2.82 -1.75
CA SER A 70 -10.88 -4.02 -2.53
C SER A 70 -9.57 -3.76 -3.27
N SER A 71 -8.96 -4.77 -3.87
CA SER A 71 -7.68 -4.62 -4.59
C SER A 71 -7.65 -5.46 -5.86
N LEU A 72 -7.28 -4.81 -6.96
CA LEU A 72 -7.04 -5.46 -8.25
C LEU A 72 -5.72 -6.22 -8.21
N ASN A 73 -5.71 -7.50 -8.63
CA ASN A 73 -4.46 -8.23 -8.80
C ASN A 73 -3.80 -7.87 -10.14
N LEU A 74 -2.71 -7.11 -10.10
CA LEU A 74 -1.98 -6.70 -11.30
C LEU A 74 -1.22 -7.87 -11.93
N GLU A 75 -0.87 -8.91 -11.19
CA GLU A 75 -0.22 -10.09 -11.75
C GLU A 75 -1.08 -10.73 -12.86
N THR A 76 -2.40 -10.71 -12.69
CA THR A 76 -3.38 -11.22 -13.66
C THR A 76 -3.90 -10.14 -14.61
N TRP A 77 -3.20 -9.00 -14.75
CA TRP A 77 -3.57 -7.87 -15.61
C TRP A 77 -4.08 -8.27 -17.00
N ASP A 78 -3.37 -9.18 -17.69
CA ASP A 78 -3.74 -9.61 -19.05
C ASP A 78 -5.09 -10.33 -19.13
N GLN A 79 -5.59 -10.84 -18.01
CA GLN A 79 -6.89 -11.52 -17.94
C GLN A 79 -8.06 -10.54 -17.87
N TRP A 80 -7.89 -9.40 -17.19
CA TRP A 80 -9.00 -8.50 -16.87
C TRP A 80 -8.92 -7.10 -17.51
N ASN A 81 -7.75 -6.62 -17.95
CA ASN A 81 -7.63 -5.24 -18.47
C ASN A 81 -8.46 -4.97 -19.75
N GLY A 82 -8.80 -6.03 -20.50
CA GLY A 82 -9.66 -5.94 -21.69
C GLY A 82 -11.16 -6.08 -21.39
N ASP A 83 -11.52 -6.48 -20.17
CA ASP A 83 -12.90 -6.67 -19.75
C ASP A 83 -13.48 -5.33 -19.29
N LYS A 84 -14.51 -4.87 -20.00
CA LYS A 84 -15.16 -3.59 -19.72
C LYS A 84 -16.04 -3.62 -18.46
N GLN A 85 -16.48 -4.79 -18.03
CA GLN A 85 -17.36 -4.94 -16.87
C GLN A 85 -16.57 -5.18 -15.58
N PHE A 86 -15.35 -5.71 -15.67
CA PHE A 86 -14.58 -6.13 -14.50
C PHE A 86 -14.43 -5.07 -13.40
N ILE A 87 -14.01 -3.85 -13.74
CA ILE A 87 -13.86 -2.77 -12.74
C ILE A 87 -15.23 -2.25 -12.29
N GLU A 88 -16.23 -2.20 -13.18
CA GLU A 88 -17.57 -1.77 -12.82
C GLU A 88 -18.23 -2.72 -11.82
N ASP A 89 -18.11 -4.03 -12.02
CA ASP A 89 -18.58 -5.06 -11.08
C ASP A 89 -17.96 -4.90 -9.69
N ILE A 90 -16.66 -4.60 -9.62
CA ILE A 90 -15.95 -4.37 -8.35
C ILE A 90 -16.43 -3.08 -7.68
N MET A 91 -16.58 -1.99 -8.44
CA MET A 91 -17.10 -0.73 -7.91
C MET A 91 -18.55 -0.87 -7.42
N ARG A 92 -19.38 -1.63 -8.14
CA ARG A 92 -20.75 -1.97 -7.75
C ARG A 92 -20.77 -2.83 -6.49
N PHE A 93 -19.86 -3.80 -6.39
CA PHE A 93 -19.68 -4.59 -5.17
C PHE A 93 -19.33 -3.70 -3.98
N LEU A 94 -18.37 -2.77 -4.13
CA LEU A 94 -18.02 -1.81 -3.08
C LEU A 94 -19.21 -0.91 -2.70
N ASP A 95 -19.99 -0.42 -3.67
CA ASP A 95 -21.22 0.35 -3.40
C ASP A 95 -22.27 -0.47 -2.64
N ASN A 96 -22.40 -1.76 -2.95
CA ASN A 96 -23.32 -2.66 -2.25
C ASN A 96 -22.86 -2.89 -0.80
N VAL A 97 -21.57 -3.15 -0.57
CA VAL A 97 -21.01 -3.30 0.79
C VAL A 97 -21.22 -2.01 1.59
N LEU A 98 -20.98 -0.85 0.99
CA LEU A 98 -21.20 0.43 1.67
C LEU A 98 -22.67 0.70 1.95
N SER A 99 -23.57 0.32 1.03
CA SER A 99 -25.02 0.44 1.23
C SER A 99 -25.51 -0.43 2.38
N ASP A 100 -24.99 -1.66 2.47
CA ASP A 100 -25.30 -2.59 3.53
C ASP A 100 -24.77 -2.10 4.89
N TYR A 101 -23.54 -1.55 4.94
CA TYR A 101 -23.03 -0.84 6.12
C TYR A 101 -23.96 0.29 6.55
N ILE A 102 -24.35 1.19 5.63
CA ILE A 102 -25.24 2.32 5.91
C ILE A 102 -26.59 1.85 6.48
N ALA A 103 -27.16 0.79 5.90
CA ALA A 103 -28.46 0.27 6.32
C ALA A 103 -28.41 -0.36 7.72
N ARG A 104 -27.30 -1.01 8.09
CA ARG A 104 -27.15 -1.78 9.34
C ARG A 104 -26.36 -1.06 10.43
N ALA A 105 -25.72 0.08 10.13
CA ALA A 105 -24.93 0.81 11.10
C ALA A 105 -25.78 1.23 12.30
N PRO A 106 -25.34 0.92 13.53
CA PRO A 106 -26.09 1.24 14.74
C PRO A 106 -25.98 2.73 15.08
N ASP A 107 -26.84 3.21 15.98
CA ASP A 107 -26.94 4.64 16.32
C ASP A 107 -25.64 5.19 16.93
N GLU A 108 -24.86 4.37 17.61
CA GLU A 108 -23.54 4.74 18.14
C GLU A 108 -22.55 5.12 17.02
N MET A 109 -22.80 4.64 15.80
CA MET A 109 -22.02 4.94 14.60
C MET A 109 -22.70 5.99 13.70
N ALA A 110 -23.66 6.77 14.21
CA ALA A 110 -24.42 7.74 13.41
C ALA A 110 -23.53 8.72 12.61
N ARG A 111 -22.40 9.17 13.19
CA ARG A 111 -21.43 10.05 12.50
C ARG A 111 -20.75 9.38 11.31
N ALA A 112 -20.46 8.09 11.44
CA ALA A 112 -19.81 7.28 10.42
C ALA A 112 -20.79 6.90 9.31
N LYS A 113 -22.01 6.50 9.70
CA LYS A 113 -23.16 6.32 8.79
C LYS A 113 -23.42 7.59 7.97
N TYR A 114 -23.47 8.75 8.64
CA TYR A 114 -23.68 10.04 7.99
C TYR A 114 -22.59 10.35 6.95
N SER A 115 -21.30 10.18 7.31
CA SER A 115 -20.21 10.40 6.35
C SER A 115 -20.35 9.48 5.15
N ALA A 116 -20.53 8.17 5.39
CA ALA A 116 -20.69 7.16 4.35
C ALA A 116 -21.89 7.44 3.42
N GLU A 117 -23.03 7.87 3.96
CA GLU A 117 -24.21 8.28 3.18
C GLU A 117 -23.92 9.48 2.28
N ARG A 118 -23.24 10.49 2.81
CA ARG A 118 -22.96 11.77 2.13
C ARG A 118 -21.95 11.63 1.00
N GLU A 119 -20.80 11.01 1.27
CA GLU A 119 -19.68 11.01 0.34
C GLU A 119 -19.59 9.73 -0.50
N ARG A 120 -20.13 8.63 0.03
CA ARG A 120 -20.04 7.28 -0.54
C ARG A 120 -18.64 6.93 -1.02
N SER A 121 -17.60 7.34 -0.31
CA SER A 121 -16.21 7.12 -0.74
C SER A 121 -15.83 5.65 -0.58
N VAL A 122 -15.07 5.13 -1.55
CA VAL A 122 -14.51 3.77 -1.55
C VAL A 122 -13.01 3.82 -1.87
N GLY A 123 -12.29 2.76 -1.57
CA GLY A 123 -10.87 2.64 -1.91
C GLY A 123 -10.60 1.38 -2.73
N LEU A 124 -10.64 1.50 -4.06
CA LEU A 124 -10.12 0.48 -4.95
C LEU A 124 -8.60 0.62 -5.03
N GLY A 125 -7.89 -0.38 -4.50
CA GLY A 125 -6.44 -0.50 -4.53
C GLY A 125 -5.94 -1.46 -5.58
N VAL A 126 -4.66 -1.80 -5.49
CA VAL A 126 -4.01 -2.83 -6.30
C VAL A 126 -3.09 -3.68 -5.44
N MET A 127 -2.79 -4.88 -5.91
CA MET A 127 -1.71 -5.75 -5.42
C MET A 127 -0.97 -6.37 -6.62
N GLY A 128 0.15 -7.04 -6.39
CA GLY A 128 0.84 -7.80 -7.41
C GLY A 128 1.68 -6.94 -8.37
N PHE A 129 2.01 -5.68 -8.05
CA PHE A 129 2.77 -4.82 -8.96
C PHE A 129 4.17 -5.37 -9.28
N HIS A 130 4.93 -5.81 -8.29
CA HIS A 130 6.26 -6.37 -8.54
C HIS A 130 6.17 -7.74 -9.21
N SER A 131 5.21 -8.59 -8.82
CA SER A 131 4.92 -9.85 -9.51
C SER A 131 4.59 -9.63 -10.99
N PHE A 132 3.78 -8.60 -11.31
CA PHE A 132 3.47 -8.22 -12.69
C PHE A 132 4.72 -7.87 -13.51
N LEU A 133 5.66 -7.15 -12.91
CA LEU A 133 6.93 -6.78 -13.54
C LEU A 133 7.85 -8.00 -13.72
N GLN A 134 8.00 -8.83 -12.69
CA GLN A 134 8.82 -10.04 -12.73
C GLN A 134 8.28 -11.07 -13.74
N ALA A 135 6.96 -11.22 -13.85
CA ALA A 135 6.32 -12.05 -14.86
C ALA A 135 6.70 -11.67 -16.31
N ARG A 136 7.16 -10.43 -16.52
CA ARG A 136 7.52 -9.86 -17.82
C ARG A 136 9.03 -9.59 -17.95
N ASN A 137 9.84 -10.06 -17.00
CA ASN A 137 11.28 -9.78 -16.93
C ASN A 137 11.59 -8.27 -16.96
N ILE A 138 10.77 -7.46 -16.29
CA ILE A 138 10.96 -6.01 -16.20
C ILE A 138 11.56 -5.68 -14.83
N PRO A 139 12.76 -5.07 -14.76
CA PRO A 139 13.28 -4.54 -13.52
C PRO A 139 12.35 -3.47 -12.93
N PHE A 140 12.22 -3.46 -11.60
CA PHE A 140 11.48 -2.43 -10.88
C PHE A 140 12.04 -1.02 -11.16
N GLU A 141 13.36 -0.95 -11.32
CA GLU A 141 14.13 0.26 -11.59
C GLU A 141 14.29 0.46 -13.10
N GLY A 142 13.41 1.22 -13.73
CA GLY A 142 13.59 1.53 -15.15
C GLY A 142 12.43 2.23 -15.84
N ALA A 143 12.70 2.66 -17.07
CA ALA A 143 11.72 3.34 -17.92
C ALA A 143 10.51 2.45 -18.25
N MET A 144 10.72 1.14 -18.42
CA MET A 144 9.64 0.19 -18.68
C MET A 144 8.69 0.06 -17.48
N ALA A 145 9.22 -0.03 -16.26
CA ALA A 145 8.40 -0.04 -15.05
C ALA A 145 7.60 1.26 -14.91
N LYS A 146 8.20 2.43 -15.16
CA LYS A 146 7.50 3.72 -15.20
C LYS A 146 6.37 3.76 -16.24
N SER A 147 6.65 3.30 -17.46
CA SER A 147 5.65 3.24 -18.54
C SER A 147 4.46 2.37 -18.16
N TRP A 148 4.71 1.18 -17.59
CA TRP A 148 3.65 0.29 -17.12
C TRP A 148 2.88 0.86 -15.95
N ASN A 149 3.57 1.46 -14.97
CA ASN A 149 2.95 2.15 -13.85
C ASN A 149 1.94 3.20 -14.34
N LEU A 150 2.37 4.11 -15.22
CA LEU A 150 1.47 5.12 -15.79
C LEU A 150 0.31 4.50 -16.57
N ARG A 151 0.56 3.47 -17.38
CA ARG A 151 -0.48 2.79 -18.17
C ARG A 151 -1.54 2.14 -17.28
N ILE A 152 -1.13 1.42 -16.24
CA ILE A 152 -2.01 0.71 -15.32
C ILE A 152 -2.88 1.71 -14.55
N PHE A 153 -2.28 2.70 -13.90
CA PHE A 153 -3.03 3.63 -13.06
C PHE A 153 -3.91 4.59 -13.87
N LYS A 154 -3.49 5.00 -15.08
CA LYS A 154 -4.35 5.75 -16.00
C LYS A 154 -5.56 4.93 -16.46
N HIS A 155 -5.36 3.64 -16.75
CA HIS A 155 -6.45 2.75 -17.15
C HIS A 155 -7.44 2.54 -16.00
N ILE A 156 -6.95 2.19 -14.80
CA ILE A 156 -7.81 1.98 -13.63
C ILE A 156 -8.60 3.27 -13.33
N ARG A 157 -7.95 4.44 -13.35
CA ARG A 157 -8.62 5.72 -13.11
C ARG A 157 -9.77 5.97 -14.08
N ALA A 158 -9.54 5.77 -15.38
CA ALA A 158 -10.59 5.96 -16.38
C ALA A 158 -11.79 5.04 -16.14
N GLN A 159 -11.53 3.77 -15.80
CA GLN A 159 -12.56 2.77 -15.57
C GLN A 159 -13.37 3.00 -14.28
N VAL A 160 -12.73 3.40 -13.18
CA VAL A 160 -13.46 3.74 -11.94
C VAL A 160 -14.30 5.01 -12.09
N ASP A 161 -13.86 5.96 -12.92
CA ASP A 161 -14.64 7.16 -13.24
C ASP A 161 -15.87 6.82 -14.06
N GLU A 162 -15.71 6.00 -15.10
CA GLU A 162 -16.82 5.51 -15.91
C GLU A 162 -17.83 4.73 -15.06
N ALA A 163 -17.34 3.79 -14.23
CA ALA A 163 -18.19 3.01 -13.33
C ALA A 163 -18.96 3.89 -12.33
N SER A 164 -18.31 4.90 -11.75
CA SER A 164 -18.96 5.83 -10.82
C SER A 164 -20.05 6.65 -11.49
N MET A 165 -19.82 7.15 -12.70
CA MET A 165 -20.83 7.88 -13.48
C MET A 165 -22.00 6.96 -13.88
N MET A 166 -21.73 5.72 -14.30
CA MET A 166 -22.77 4.74 -14.61
C MET A 166 -23.65 4.45 -13.39
N LEU A 167 -23.03 4.16 -12.25
CA LEU A 167 -23.74 3.91 -11.00
C LEU A 167 -24.49 5.15 -10.50
N ALA A 168 -23.99 6.36 -10.77
CA ALA A 168 -24.71 7.60 -10.46
C ALA A 168 -25.98 7.74 -11.30
N ASN A 169 -25.95 7.37 -12.57
CA ASN A 169 -27.14 7.38 -13.43
C ASN A 169 -28.18 6.32 -12.98
N GLU A 170 -27.71 5.16 -12.53
CA GLU A 170 -28.59 4.08 -12.07
C GLU A 170 -29.18 4.34 -10.67
N ARG A 171 -28.34 4.80 -9.72
CA ARG A 171 -28.66 4.82 -8.28
C ARG A 171 -28.69 6.22 -7.68
N GLY A 172 -28.49 7.25 -8.50
CA GLY A 172 -28.27 8.62 -8.08
C GLY A 172 -26.82 8.91 -7.65
N PRO A 173 -26.32 10.14 -7.89
CA PRO A 173 -25.03 10.58 -7.35
C PRO A 173 -25.03 10.58 -5.82
N CYS A 174 -23.85 10.51 -5.21
CA CYS A 174 -23.75 10.72 -3.76
C CYS A 174 -24.17 12.16 -3.38
N PRO A 175 -24.74 12.39 -2.20
CA PRO A 175 -25.20 13.72 -1.77
C PRO A 175 -24.15 14.83 -1.88
N ASP A 176 -22.89 14.58 -1.48
CA ASP A 176 -21.82 15.59 -1.60
C ASP A 176 -21.53 15.96 -3.07
N ALA A 177 -21.65 15.03 -4.00
CA ALA A 177 -21.52 15.32 -5.43
C ALA A 177 -22.78 16.03 -5.96
N ALA A 178 -23.97 15.56 -5.56
CA ALA A 178 -25.26 16.09 -5.99
C ALA A 178 -25.45 17.57 -5.60
N ASP A 179 -25.03 17.96 -4.40
CA ASP A 179 -25.11 19.34 -3.90
C ASP A 179 -24.30 20.32 -4.77
N MET A 180 -23.29 19.80 -5.49
CA MET A 180 -22.44 20.55 -6.41
C MET A 180 -22.80 20.31 -7.89
N GLY A 181 -23.90 19.62 -8.19
CA GLY A 181 -24.32 19.29 -9.55
C GLY A 181 -23.40 18.29 -10.28
N VAL A 182 -22.66 17.47 -9.54
CA VAL A 182 -21.71 16.48 -10.08
C VAL A 182 -22.36 15.11 -10.15
N MET A 183 -22.26 14.45 -11.31
CA MET A 183 -22.82 13.11 -11.57
C MET A 183 -21.85 11.99 -11.21
N GLU A 184 -21.56 11.85 -9.92
CA GLU A 184 -20.61 10.87 -9.38
C GLU A 184 -21.23 10.07 -8.24
N ARG A 185 -21.13 8.73 -8.31
CA ARG A 185 -21.64 7.85 -7.25
C ARG A 185 -20.74 7.86 -6.02
N PHE A 186 -19.43 7.96 -6.22
CA PHE A 186 -18.43 7.96 -5.16
C PHE A 186 -17.64 9.27 -5.20
N SER A 187 -17.49 9.93 -4.05
CA SER A 187 -16.66 11.13 -3.98
C SER A 187 -15.18 10.84 -4.17
N CYS A 188 -14.69 9.79 -3.53
CA CYS A 188 -13.34 9.22 -3.72
C CYS A 188 -13.44 7.75 -4.12
N LYS A 189 -12.52 7.27 -4.96
CA LYS A 189 -12.61 5.96 -5.62
C LYS A 189 -11.39 5.08 -5.41
N MET A 190 -10.19 5.65 -5.29
CA MET A 190 -8.94 4.91 -5.31
C MET A 190 -8.10 5.21 -4.08
N ALA A 191 -7.64 4.16 -3.42
CA ALA A 191 -6.69 4.21 -2.31
C ALA A 191 -5.85 2.92 -2.34
N ILE A 192 -4.53 3.05 -2.24
CA ILE A 192 -3.63 1.88 -2.30
C ILE A 192 -3.29 1.46 -0.87
N ALA A 193 -4.10 0.58 -0.30
CA ALA A 193 -3.90 0.02 1.03
C ALA A 193 -2.83 -1.09 1.03
N PRO A 194 -2.27 -1.47 2.20
CA PRO A 194 -1.43 -2.65 2.32
C PRO A 194 -2.26 -3.90 2.06
N THR A 195 -1.71 -4.85 1.30
CA THR A 195 -2.44 -6.06 0.88
C THR A 195 -1.79 -7.35 1.35
N ALA A 196 -1.07 -7.32 2.49
CA ALA A 196 -0.25 -8.44 2.97
C ALA A 196 -1.03 -9.77 2.97
N SER A 197 -2.14 -9.85 3.72
CA SER A 197 -2.92 -11.09 3.83
C SER A 197 -3.60 -11.49 2.52
N ILE A 198 -4.24 -10.54 1.82
CA ILE A 198 -4.97 -10.88 0.58
C ILE A 198 -4.04 -11.24 -0.58
N SER A 199 -2.78 -10.77 -0.56
CA SER A 199 -1.76 -11.16 -1.54
C SER A 199 -1.33 -12.62 -1.38
N ILE A 200 -1.29 -13.12 -0.13
CA ILE A 200 -1.07 -14.53 0.18
C ILE A 200 -2.27 -15.36 -0.29
N ILE A 201 -3.50 -14.92 0.03
CA ILE A 201 -4.74 -15.58 -0.40
C ILE A 201 -4.82 -15.66 -1.93
N ALA A 202 -4.35 -14.63 -2.64
CA ALA A 202 -4.33 -14.55 -4.09
C ALA A 202 -3.16 -15.32 -4.76
N GLY A 203 -2.59 -16.33 -4.07
CA GLY A 203 -1.54 -17.19 -4.62
C GLY A 203 -0.12 -16.72 -4.35
N GLY A 204 0.09 -15.83 -3.37
CA GLY A 204 1.43 -15.35 -3.00
C GLY A 204 1.98 -14.28 -3.94
N THR A 205 1.10 -13.42 -4.47
CA THR A 205 1.52 -12.28 -5.28
C THR A 205 2.22 -11.21 -4.44
N SER A 206 2.96 -10.28 -5.05
CA SER A 206 3.64 -9.20 -4.32
C SER A 206 2.61 -8.28 -3.63
N ALA A 207 2.90 -7.81 -2.42
CA ALA A 207 2.01 -6.87 -1.74
C ALA A 207 1.93 -5.51 -2.45
N CYS A 208 0.71 -4.98 -2.54
CA CYS A 208 0.36 -3.66 -3.05
C CYS A 208 1.15 -3.22 -4.29
N ILE A 209 1.90 -2.13 -4.14
CA ILE A 209 2.80 -1.50 -5.10
C ILE A 209 4.27 -1.68 -4.72
N GLU A 210 4.54 -2.52 -3.72
CA GLU A 210 5.84 -2.61 -3.07
C GLU A 210 6.73 -3.68 -3.72
N PRO A 211 8.05 -3.47 -3.68
CA PRO A 211 8.99 -4.51 -4.04
C PRO A 211 8.95 -5.67 -3.04
N ILE A 212 9.31 -6.86 -3.53
CA ILE A 212 9.27 -8.10 -2.76
C ILE A 212 10.45 -8.09 -1.77
N PRO A 213 10.24 -8.34 -0.47
CA PRO A 213 11.32 -8.29 0.52
C PRO A 213 12.43 -9.32 0.34
N GLY A 214 12.13 -10.48 -0.25
CA GLY A 214 13.09 -11.55 -0.50
C GLY A 214 12.54 -12.56 -1.50
N ASN A 215 13.40 -13.12 -2.36
CA ASN A 215 12.98 -14.11 -3.36
C ASN A 215 12.74 -15.51 -2.80
N ILE A 216 13.08 -15.72 -1.53
CA ILE A 216 12.70 -16.89 -0.75
C ILE A 216 12.53 -16.44 0.70
N TYR A 217 11.46 -16.88 1.36
CA TYR A 217 11.21 -16.59 2.78
C TYR A 217 10.55 -17.77 3.48
N THR A 218 10.70 -17.83 4.79
CA THR A 218 10.12 -18.90 5.61
C THR A 218 8.76 -18.45 6.14
N HIS A 219 7.70 -19.12 5.71
CA HIS A 219 6.35 -18.92 6.22
C HIS A 219 6.08 -19.94 7.34
N LYS A 220 5.93 -19.45 8.57
CA LYS A 220 5.57 -20.29 9.73
C LYS A 220 4.06 -20.46 9.80
N THR A 221 3.62 -21.70 9.98
CA THR A 221 2.22 -22.06 10.21
C THR A 221 2.12 -22.95 11.44
N LEU A 222 0.91 -23.15 11.95
CA LEU A 222 0.66 -24.10 13.04
C LEU A 222 1.11 -25.54 12.70
N SER A 223 1.15 -25.90 11.40
CA SER A 223 1.54 -27.23 10.92
C SER A 223 3.03 -27.35 10.55
N GLY A 224 3.82 -26.28 10.68
CA GLY A 224 5.25 -26.29 10.38
C GLY A 224 5.74 -25.02 9.68
N SER A 225 7.04 -24.99 9.40
CA SER A 225 7.71 -23.91 8.66
C SER A 225 7.92 -24.34 7.20
N PHE A 226 7.45 -23.52 6.26
CA PHE A 226 7.53 -23.80 4.83
C PHE A 226 8.33 -22.70 4.13
N SER A 227 9.28 -23.05 3.28
CA SER A 227 9.97 -22.07 2.43
C SER A 227 9.10 -21.73 1.23
N ILE A 228 8.69 -20.47 1.12
CA ILE A 228 7.99 -19.92 -0.03
C ILE A 228 9.03 -19.32 -0.97
N LYS A 229 9.07 -19.81 -2.20
CA LYS A 229 9.97 -19.36 -3.25
C LYS A 229 9.25 -18.42 -4.21
N ASN A 230 9.99 -17.47 -4.77
CA ASN A 230 9.50 -16.65 -5.87
C ASN A 230 9.29 -17.53 -7.13
N PRO A 231 8.05 -17.68 -7.63
CA PRO A 231 7.75 -18.58 -8.75
C PRO A 231 8.39 -18.12 -10.08
N TYR A 232 8.63 -16.82 -10.23
CA TYR A 232 9.28 -16.25 -11.42
C TYR A 232 10.78 -16.54 -11.42
N LEU A 233 11.42 -16.42 -10.26
CA LEU A 233 12.82 -16.79 -10.11
C LEU A 233 13.00 -18.31 -10.27
N GLU A 234 12.11 -19.12 -9.70
CA GLU A 234 12.18 -20.57 -9.83
C GLU A 234 12.14 -21.01 -11.30
N ARG A 235 11.24 -20.43 -12.09
CA ARG A 235 11.19 -20.66 -13.54
C ARG A 235 12.52 -20.33 -14.23
N LEU A 236 13.11 -19.17 -13.93
CA LEU A 236 14.40 -18.77 -14.48
C LEU A 236 15.54 -19.73 -14.07
N LEU A 237 15.56 -20.17 -12.82
CA LEU A 237 16.56 -21.13 -12.34
C LEU A 237 16.42 -22.49 -13.02
N VAL A 238 15.19 -22.95 -13.27
CA VAL A 238 14.93 -24.17 -14.04
C VAL A 238 15.44 -24.03 -15.48
N GLU A 239 15.13 -22.92 -16.15
CA GLU A 239 15.58 -22.64 -17.52
C GLU A 239 17.11 -22.65 -17.65
N LYS A 240 17.82 -22.16 -16.61
CA LYS A 240 19.29 -22.18 -16.57
C LYS A 240 19.89 -23.49 -16.07
N SER A 241 19.07 -24.50 -15.74
CA SER A 241 19.52 -25.73 -15.09
C SER A 241 20.29 -25.47 -13.78
N LYS A 242 19.83 -24.48 -13.01
CA LYS A 242 20.39 -24.05 -11.72
C LYS A 242 19.43 -24.20 -10.55
N ASP A 243 18.21 -24.70 -10.78
CA ASP A 243 17.26 -25.01 -9.72
C ASP A 243 17.76 -26.18 -8.86
N SER A 244 18.35 -25.86 -7.72
CA SER A 244 18.89 -26.83 -6.77
C SER A 244 18.74 -26.34 -5.34
N ALA A 245 18.65 -27.27 -4.39
CA ALA A 245 18.56 -26.93 -2.97
C ALA A 245 19.71 -26.03 -2.50
N ASN A 246 20.94 -26.26 -3.01
CA ASN A 246 22.10 -25.45 -2.66
C ASN A 246 21.97 -23.99 -3.12
N VAL A 247 21.42 -23.76 -4.32
CA VAL A 247 21.18 -22.40 -4.83
C VAL A 247 20.11 -21.71 -3.99
N TRP A 248 19.00 -22.37 -3.70
CA TRP A 248 17.94 -21.79 -2.85
C TRP A 248 18.40 -21.51 -1.42
N ASN A 249 19.18 -22.41 -0.83
CA ASN A 249 19.77 -22.19 0.49
C ASN A 249 20.72 -20.98 0.47
N SER A 250 21.54 -20.84 -0.57
CA SER A 250 22.42 -19.68 -0.74
C SER A 250 21.64 -18.36 -0.88
N ILE A 251 20.52 -18.36 -1.60
CA ILE A 251 19.61 -17.19 -1.69
C ILE A 251 19.02 -16.88 -0.32
N LEU A 252 18.57 -17.88 0.43
CA LEU A 252 18.01 -17.71 1.78
C LEU A 252 19.04 -17.15 2.77
N GLU A 253 20.27 -17.66 2.75
CA GLU A 253 21.40 -17.19 3.56
C GLU A 253 21.76 -15.72 3.26
N GLN A 254 21.56 -15.27 2.02
CA GLN A 254 21.74 -13.88 1.59
C GLN A 254 20.45 -13.06 1.72
N GLY A 255 19.53 -13.47 2.59
CA GLY A 255 18.30 -12.71 2.90
C GLY A 255 17.34 -12.58 1.72
N GLY A 256 17.31 -13.58 0.83
CA GLY A 256 16.46 -13.58 -0.36
C GLY A 256 17.09 -12.93 -1.59
N SER A 257 18.34 -12.47 -1.50
CA SER A 257 19.06 -11.83 -2.61
C SER A 257 19.56 -12.85 -3.65
N VAL A 258 19.61 -12.41 -4.91
CA VAL A 258 20.22 -13.16 -6.03
C VAL A 258 21.47 -12.46 -6.58
N GLN A 259 21.89 -11.33 -6.00
CA GLN A 259 22.93 -10.47 -6.58
C GLN A 259 24.30 -11.17 -6.63
N HIS A 260 24.54 -12.11 -5.71
CA HIS A 260 25.76 -12.92 -5.62
C HIS A 260 25.83 -14.10 -6.59
N LEU A 261 24.75 -14.40 -7.34
CA LEU A 261 24.72 -15.55 -8.25
C LEU A 261 25.43 -15.21 -9.57
N ASP A 262 26.65 -15.72 -9.77
CA ASP A 262 27.50 -15.40 -10.93
C ASP A 262 26.94 -15.89 -12.28
N PHE A 263 26.03 -16.85 -12.28
CA PHE A 263 25.42 -17.38 -13.50
C PHE A 263 24.20 -16.58 -13.99
N LEU A 264 23.74 -15.60 -13.19
CA LEU A 264 22.71 -14.65 -13.61
C LEU A 264 23.36 -13.44 -14.28
N THR A 265 22.76 -13.01 -15.38
CA THR A 265 23.11 -11.73 -16.02
C THR A 265 22.70 -10.55 -15.13
N GLN A 266 23.25 -9.36 -15.39
CA GLN A 266 22.87 -8.17 -14.63
C GLN A 266 21.39 -7.83 -14.79
N GLU A 267 20.83 -7.98 -15.99
CA GLU A 267 19.41 -7.73 -16.24
C GLU A 267 18.51 -8.67 -15.42
N GLU A 268 18.85 -9.96 -15.36
CA GLU A 268 18.13 -10.93 -14.53
C GLU A 268 18.25 -10.59 -13.05
N LYS A 269 19.45 -10.20 -12.59
CA LYS A 269 19.65 -9.74 -11.21
C LYS A 269 18.81 -8.50 -10.89
N ASP A 270 18.69 -7.57 -11.82
CA ASP A 270 17.90 -6.34 -11.66
C ASP A 270 16.39 -6.61 -11.55
N VAL A 271 15.86 -7.64 -12.25
CA VAL A 271 14.46 -8.10 -12.13
C VAL A 271 14.14 -8.61 -10.73
N PHE A 272 15.09 -9.27 -10.08
CA PHE A 272 14.92 -9.95 -8.80
C PHE A 272 15.58 -9.24 -7.62
N LYS A 273 15.86 -7.93 -7.74
CA LYS A 273 16.26 -7.12 -6.59
C LYS A 273 15.19 -7.14 -5.52
N THR A 274 15.63 -7.32 -4.27
CA THR A 274 14.78 -7.26 -3.08
C THR A 274 14.44 -5.81 -2.72
N SER A 275 13.47 -5.62 -1.83
CA SER A 275 13.04 -4.28 -1.40
C SER A 275 14.17 -3.42 -0.84
N PHE A 276 15.16 -4.02 -0.17
CA PHE A 276 16.33 -3.35 0.39
C PHE A 276 17.47 -3.13 -0.61
N GLU A 277 17.38 -3.73 -1.81
CA GLU A 277 18.37 -3.58 -2.89
C GLU A 277 17.92 -2.58 -3.95
N ILE A 278 16.62 -2.32 -4.03
CA ILE A 278 16.05 -1.28 -4.89
C ILE A 278 16.39 0.10 -4.32
N ASP A 279 16.82 1.00 -5.19
CA ASP A 279 16.99 2.40 -4.87
C ASP A 279 15.62 3.04 -4.62
N GLN A 280 15.44 3.52 -3.40
CA GLN A 280 14.17 4.08 -2.93
C GLN A 280 13.73 5.32 -3.72
N ARG A 281 14.64 5.98 -4.45
CA ARG A 281 14.28 7.06 -5.38
C ARG A 281 13.36 6.56 -6.49
N TRP A 282 13.57 5.35 -7.00
CA TRP A 282 12.65 4.75 -7.98
C TRP A 282 11.27 4.48 -7.39
N LEU A 283 11.22 4.02 -6.13
CA LEU A 283 9.97 3.80 -5.43
C LEU A 283 9.19 5.10 -5.22
N LEU A 284 9.88 6.20 -4.88
CA LEU A 284 9.27 7.54 -4.79
C LEU A 284 8.78 8.04 -6.15
N GLU A 285 9.60 7.89 -7.20
CA GLU A 285 9.26 8.34 -8.55
C GLU A 285 8.04 7.60 -9.12
N LEU A 286 7.99 6.27 -8.99
CA LEU A 286 6.83 5.48 -9.40
C LEU A 286 5.57 5.85 -8.58
N SER A 287 5.74 6.13 -7.30
CA SER A 287 4.67 6.59 -6.41
C SER A 287 4.16 7.98 -6.80
N ALA A 288 5.06 8.89 -7.17
CA ALA A 288 4.72 10.22 -7.68
C ALA A 288 3.97 10.12 -9.01
N ASP A 289 4.46 9.30 -9.95
CA ASP A 289 3.88 9.09 -11.28
C ASP A 289 2.41 8.63 -11.20
N ARG A 290 2.08 7.78 -10.21
CA ARG A 290 0.71 7.28 -10.02
C ARG A 290 -0.19 8.18 -9.16
N THR A 291 0.39 9.09 -8.38
CA THR A 291 -0.36 9.95 -7.43
C THR A 291 -1.49 10.75 -8.10
N PRO A 292 -1.33 11.34 -9.30
CA PRO A 292 -2.42 12.06 -9.98
C PRO A 292 -3.65 11.21 -10.32
N PHE A 293 -3.51 9.89 -10.36
CA PHE A 293 -4.60 8.96 -10.69
C PHE A 293 -5.30 8.41 -9.42
N ILE A 294 -4.81 8.75 -8.23
CA ILE A 294 -5.33 8.27 -6.95
C ILE A 294 -5.92 9.48 -6.20
N ASP A 295 -7.24 9.49 -6.00
CA ASP A 295 -7.92 10.62 -5.36
C ASP A 295 -7.72 10.64 -3.84
N GLN A 296 -7.53 9.48 -3.20
CA GLN A 296 -7.06 9.37 -1.83
C GLN A 296 -5.53 9.30 -1.78
N ALA A 297 -4.89 8.37 -1.07
CA ALA A 297 -3.44 8.22 -0.98
C ALA A 297 -2.98 6.77 -1.16
N GLN A 298 -1.71 6.50 -0.89
CA GLN A 298 -1.09 5.18 -1.02
C GLN A 298 -0.23 4.89 0.22
N SER A 299 -0.36 3.70 0.79
CA SER A 299 0.52 3.22 1.86
C SER A 299 1.90 2.95 1.28
N LEU A 300 2.81 3.92 1.42
CA LEU A 300 4.15 3.83 0.84
C LEU A 300 5.18 3.53 1.92
N ASN A 301 5.62 2.28 2.00
CA ASN A 301 6.79 1.92 2.80
C ASN A 301 8.08 2.40 2.14
N LEU A 302 9.09 2.72 2.96
CA LEU A 302 10.47 2.92 2.51
C LEU A 302 11.36 1.83 3.11
N PHE A 303 12.27 1.28 2.32
CA PHE A 303 13.18 0.21 2.72
C PHE A 303 14.61 0.73 2.73
N ILE A 304 15.19 0.83 3.92
CA ILE A 304 16.44 1.54 4.16
C ILE A 304 17.52 0.54 4.58
N PRO A 305 18.69 0.51 3.90
CA PRO A 305 19.80 -0.32 4.30
C PRO A 305 20.43 0.19 5.60
N ALA A 306 21.15 -0.68 6.30
CA ALA A 306 21.66 -0.38 7.64
C ALA A 306 22.74 0.73 7.66
N ASP A 307 23.36 1.00 6.52
CA ASP A 307 24.49 1.91 6.31
C ASP A 307 24.10 3.18 5.54
N VAL A 308 22.80 3.51 5.49
CA VAL A 308 22.32 4.74 4.82
C VAL A 308 22.97 5.99 5.42
N ASP A 309 23.38 6.92 4.56
CA ASP A 309 23.83 8.24 5.00
C ASP A 309 22.64 9.07 5.52
N LYS A 310 22.87 9.84 6.60
CA LYS A 310 21.80 10.65 7.23
C LYS A 310 21.27 11.73 6.28
N TRP A 311 22.14 12.33 5.47
CA TRP A 311 21.73 13.33 4.49
C TRP A 311 20.86 12.70 3.41
N ASP A 312 21.25 11.54 2.89
CA ASP A 312 20.46 10.82 1.89
C ASP A 312 19.09 10.43 2.44
N LEU A 313 19.03 9.96 3.69
CA LEU A 313 17.78 9.67 4.38
C LEU A 313 16.89 10.91 4.48
N MET A 314 17.43 12.06 4.88
CA MET A 314 16.70 13.33 4.92
C MET A 314 16.21 13.75 3.54
N MET A 315 17.06 13.62 2.51
CA MET A 315 16.74 13.99 1.14
C MET A 315 15.69 13.08 0.52
N LEU A 316 15.63 11.79 0.86
CA LEU A 316 14.54 10.90 0.44
C LEU A 316 13.18 11.38 0.95
N HIS A 317 13.09 11.76 2.23
CA HIS A 317 11.85 12.29 2.81
C HIS A 317 11.48 13.65 2.21
N PHE A 318 12.47 14.52 1.97
CA PHE A 318 12.25 15.81 1.31
C PHE A 318 11.80 15.65 -0.14
N ARG A 319 12.40 14.68 -0.86
CA ARG A 319 12.04 14.38 -2.24
C ARG A 319 10.62 13.83 -2.36
N ALA A 320 10.17 13.02 -1.40
CA ALA A 320 8.77 12.55 -1.36
C ALA A 320 7.77 13.72 -1.31
N TRP A 321 8.06 14.74 -0.49
CA TRP A 321 7.28 15.97 -0.43
C TRP A 321 7.33 16.75 -1.74
N GLU A 322 8.53 16.97 -2.29
CA GLU A 322 8.75 17.73 -3.53
C GLU A 322 8.03 17.09 -4.72
N LEU A 323 7.99 15.76 -4.78
CA LEU A 323 7.30 14.99 -5.81
C LEU A 323 5.76 15.01 -5.68
N GLY A 324 5.22 15.60 -4.61
CA GLY A 324 3.77 15.69 -4.41
C GLY A 324 3.13 14.36 -4.00
N ILE A 325 3.89 13.45 -3.39
CA ILE A 325 3.33 12.26 -2.73
C ILE A 325 2.48 12.73 -1.55
N LYS A 326 1.42 11.98 -1.23
CA LYS A 326 0.45 12.35 -0.19
C LYS A 326 0.79 11.79 1.18
N SER A 327 1.42 10.61 1.25
CA SER A 327 1.75 9.93 2.50
C SER A 327 2.99 9.04 2.40
N LEU A 328 3.66 8.85 3.54
CA LEU A 328 4.70 7.85 3.77
C LEU A 328 4.31 7.02 4.99
N TYR A 329 4.24 5.70 4.80
CA TYR A 329 3.89 4.73 5.82
C TYR A 329 5.14 4.34 6.61
N TYR A 330 5.38 3.04 6.86
CA TYR A 330 6.54 2.58 7.62
C TYR A 330 7.86 2.87 6.91
N LEU A 331 8.87 3.16 7.72
CA LEU A 331 10.27 3.06 7.31
C LEU A 331 10.85 1.74 7.83
N ARG A 332 11.10 0.80 6.93
CA ARG A 332 11.69 -0.50 7.26
C ARG A 332 13.21 -0.38 7.17
N SER A 333 13.91 -0.54 8.29
CA SER A 333 15.38 -0.43 8.34
C SER A 333 16.06 -1.76 8.72
N LYS A 334 17.12 -2.12 8.00
CA LYS A 334 17.98 -3.26 8.40
C LYS A 334 18.78 -2.99 9.67
N SER A 335 18.98 -1.73 10.09
CA SER A 335 19.66 -1.42 11.36
C SER A 335 18.84 -1.89 12.57
N VAL A 336 17.51 -1.80 12.48
CA VAL A 336 16.57 -2.28 13.49
C VAL A 336 16.50 -3.81 13.47
N GLN A 337 16.49 -4.42 12.27
CA GLN A 337 16.51 -5.88 12.14
C GLN A 337 17.82 -6.50 12.68
N ARG A 338 18.98 -5.85 12.51
CA ARG A 338 20.27 -6.34 13.04
C ARG A 338 20.31 -6.39 14.58
N ALA A 339 19.66 -5.45 15.26
CA ALA A 339 19.58 -5.49 16.73
C ALA A 339 18.83 -6.73 17.24
N GLY A 340 17.90 -7.29 16.43
CA GLY A 340 17.21 -8.55 16.71
C GLY A 340 18.00 -9.81 16.40
N PHE A 341 19.09 -9.73 15.63
CA PHE A 341 19.92 -10.88 15.24
C PHE A 341 21.19 -11.08 16.09
N ALA A 342 21.50 -10.13 16.99
CA ALA A 342 22.65 -10.23 17.90
C ALA A 342 22.38 -11.07 19.16
N GLY A 343 21.13 -11.53 19.36
CA GLY A 343 20.76 -12.53 20.35
C GLY A 343 20.28 -13.78 19.62
N GLY A 344 20.83 -14.95 19.98
CA GLY A 344 20.36 -16.22 19.47
C GLY A 344 18.86 -16.40 19.63
N VAL A 345 18.33 -17.35 18.86
CA VAL A 345 16.93 -17.80 18.81
C VAL A 345 16.40 -18.07 20.23
N GLU A 346 15.87 -17.05 20.93
CA GLU A 346 15.07 -17.14 22.17
C GLU A 346 14.68 -15.79 22.83
N ALA A 347 14.96 -14.61 22.24
CA ALA A 347 14.59 -13.34 22.87
C ALA A 347 13.26 -12.77 22.33
N ASP A 348 12.20 -12.94 23.12
CA ASP A 348 10.95 -12.18 23.08
C ASP A 348 11.26 -10.68 23.22
N ASN A 349 10.94 -9.89 22.19
CA ASN A 349 11.34 -8.48 22.06
C ASN A 349 10.22 -7.51 22.43
N THR A 350 9.52 -7.79 23.54
CA THR A 350 8.60 -6.83 24.14
C THR A 350 9.34 -6.01 25.20
N PRO A 351 9.53 -4.68 25.05
CA PRO A 351 9.98 -3.86 26.15
C PRO A 351 8.90 -3.87 27.24
N GLU A 352 9.24 -4.29 28.46
CA GLU A 352 8.32 -4.29 29.61
C GLU A 352 7.76 -2.87 29.83
N LEU A 353 6.47 -2.68 29.51
CA LEU A 353 5.70 -1.54 29.93
C LEU A 353 5.36 -1.71 31.42
N LYS A 354 5.35 -0.61 32.20
CA LYS A 354 4.93 -0.63 33.61
C LYS A 354 3.57 -1.32 33.75
N GLU A 355 3.54 -2.41 34.52
CA GLU A 355 2.32 -3.15 34.84
C GLU A 355 1.29 -2.26 35.55
N ILE A 356 0.13 -2.09 34.92
CA ILE A 356 -1.12 -1.76 35.62
C ILE A 356 -1.94 -3.05 35.54
N GLN A 357 -2.13 -3.72 36.68
CA GLN A 357 -2.84 -4.99 36.73
C GLN A 357 -4.32 -4.79 36.40
N LEU A 358 -4.73 -5.25 35.22
CA LEU A 358 -6.12 -5.50 34.85
C LEU A 358 -6.23 -6.96 34.39
N ALA A 359 -7.30 -7.62 34.81
CA ALA A 359 -7.54 -9.06 34.65
C ALA A 359 -7.48 -9.53 33.18
N PRO A 360 -7.10 -10.79 32.92
CA PRO A 360 -6.76 -11.25 31.57
C PRO A 360 -7.99 -11.37 30.68
N THR A 361 -8.01 -10.59 29.60
CA THR A 361 -8.85 -10.81 28.42
C THR A 361 -8.11 -11.68 27.41
N THR A 362 -8.82 -12.64 26.83
CA THR A 362 -8.32 -13.53 25.77
C THR A 362 -7.96 -12.72 24.52
N ASP A 363 -6.71 -12.81 24.06
CA ASP A 363 -6.19 -12.09 22.91
C ASP A 363 -6.50 -12.83 21.59
N TYR A 364 -7.08 -12.11 20.64
CA TYR A 364 -7.47 -12.59 19.30
C TYR A 364 -6.89 -11.73 18.16
N ASP A 365 -5.98 -10.78 18.44
CA ASP A 365 -5.59 -9.73 17.47
C ASP A 365 -4.11 -9.73 17.04
N GLU A 366 -3.41 -10.87 17.12
CA GLU A 366 -2.07 -10.99 16.51
C GLU A 366 -2.17 -11.31 15.00
N CYS A 367 -2.18 -10.25 14.18
CA CYS A 367 -2.08 -10.36 12.73
C CYS A 367 -0.65 -10.78 12.33
N LEU A 368 -0.48 -12.09 12.06
CA LEU A 368 0.75 -12.75 11.58
C LEU A 368 1.32 -12.21 10.25
N ALA A 369 0.70 -11.21 9.62
CA ALA A 369 1.11 -10.64 8.34
C ALA A 369 2.08 -9.45 8.44
N CYS A 370 2.40 -8.98 9.66
CA CYS A 370 3.23 -7.79 9.91
C CYS A 370 4.65 -8.09 10.44
N GLN A 371 5.04 -9.36 10.56
CA GLN A 371 6.39 -9.78 10.98
C GLN A 371 7.39 -9.79 9.82
#